data_AF-B2ABI7-F1
#
_entry.id   AF-B2ABI7-F1
#
_cell.length_a   1.000
_cell.length_b   1.000
_cell.length_c   1.000
_cell.angle_alpha   90.00
_cell.angle_beta   90.00
_cell.angle_gamma   90.00
#
_symmetry.space_group_name_H-M   'P 1'
#
loop_
_entity.id
_entity.type
_entity.pdbx_description
1 polymer ?
#
loop_
_entity_poly.entity_id
_entity_poly.type
_entity_poly.pdbx_seq_one_letter_code
_entity_poly.pdbx_strand_id
1 'polypeptide(L)' 'MPGSSSRTATTVWYCDNCTYGPLNYTLDAYCPSCGHPRCVYCTVTTIKSRG' A
#
# COMPACT_ATOMS: atom_id res chain seq x y z
N MET A 1 -31.28 -5.53 -4.14
CA MET A 1 -30.15 -5.42 -3.18
C MET A 1 -29.51 -4.05 -3.40
N PRO A 2 -29.54 -3.11 -2.45
CA PRO A 2 -28.82 -1.85 -2.61
C PRO A 2 -27.32 -2.19 -2.70
N GLY A 3 -26.70 -1.88 -3.83
CA GLY A 3 -25.28 -2.09 -4.05
C GLY A 3 -24.51 -1.27 -3.03
N SER A 4 -23.93 -1.94 -2.05
CA SER A 4 -22.95 -1.35 -1.15
C SER A 4 -21.83 -0.81 -2.03
N SER A 5 -21.81 0.51 -2.26
CA SER A 5 -20.66 1.23 -2.79
C SER A 5 -19.55 1.11 -1.74
N SER A 6 -18.86 -0.04 -1.75
CA SER A 6 -17.74 -0.33 -0.90
C SER A 6 -16.66 0.68 -1.24
N ARG A 7 -16.56 1.73 -0.44
CA ARG A 7 -15.42 2.65 -0.44
C ARG A 7 -14.22 1.86 0.05
N THR A 8 -13.61 1.08 -0.84
CA THR A 8 -12.41 0.31 -0.52
C THR A 8 -11.27 1.31 -0.40
N ALA A 9 -10.96 1.69 0.84
CA ALA A 9 -9.75 2.42 1.16
C ALA A 9 -8.62 1.40 1.30
N THR A 10 -7.63 1.47 0.41
CA THR A 10 -6.47 0.58 0.44
C THR A 10 -5.26 1.36 0.93
N THR A 11 -4.69 0.94 2.05
CA THR A 11 -3.43 1.49 2.54
C THR A 11 -2.28 0.82 1.80
N VAL A 12 -1.45 1.63 1.15
CA VAL A 12 -0.27 1.18 0.41
C VAL A 12 0.98 1.88 0.92
N TRP A 13 2.14 1.33 0.61
CA TRP A 13 3.43 1.89 0.97
C TRP A 13 4.43 1.82 -0.19
N TYR A 14 5.45 2.66 -0.13
CA TYR A 14 6.54 2.73 -1.09
C TYR A 14 7.86 2.51 -0.35
N CYS A 15 8.69 1.64 -0.91
CA CYS A 15 10.00 1.31 -0.34
C CYS A 15 10.92 2.53 -0.42
N ASP A 16 11.50 2.93 0.71
CA ASP A 16 12.46 4.05 0.77
C ASP A 16 13.75 3.74 0.00
N ASN A 17 14.24 2.49 0.07
CA ASN A 17 15.53 2.09 -0.50
C ASN A 17 15.56 2.09 -2.04
N CYS A 18 14.48 1.63 -2.69
CA CYS A 18 14.42 1.54 -4.15
C CYS A 18 13.24 2.29 -4.77
N THR A 19 12.49 3.05 -3.98
CA THR A 19 11.28 3.80 -4.40
C THR A 19 10.15 2.93 -4.99
N TYR A 20 10.25 1.60 -4.86
CA TYR A 20 9.28 0.67 -5.43
C TYR A 20 7.95 0.71 -4.66
N GLY A 21 6.84 0.82 -5.40
CA GLY A 21 5.48 0.77 -4.89
C GLY A 21 4.47 1.20 -5.97
N PRO A 22 3.16 1.21 -5.67
CA PRO A 22 2.55 0.98 -4.35
C PRO A 22 2.46 -0.50 -3.95
N LEU A 23 2.99 -0.83 -2.77
CA LEU A 23 2.89 -2.14 -2.11
C LEU A 23 1.74 -2.13 -1.10
N ASN A 24 1.06 -3.25 -0.89
CA ASN A 24 -0.05 -3.30 0.05
C ASN A 24 0.47 -3.34 1.50
N TYR A 25 0.04 -2.40 2.35
CA TYR A 25 0.56 -2.28 3.72
C TYR A 25 0.25 -3.50 4.61
N THR A 26 -0.87 -4.18 4.38
CA THR A 26 -1.29 -5.33 5.19
C THR A 26 -0.76 -6.66 4.66
N LEU A 27 -0.51 -6.77 3.34
CA LEU A 27 -0.04 -8.01 2.73
C LEU A 27 1.48 -8.03 2.56
N ASP A 28 2.08 -6.91 2.17
CA ASP A 28 3.49 -6.83 1.80
C ASP A 28 4.31 -6.27 2.98
N ALA A 29 4.92 -7.17 3.75
CA ALA A 29 5.84 -6.81 4.83
C ALA A 29 7.25 -6.43 4.32
N TYR A 30 7.61 -6.85 3.10
CA TYR A 30 8.92 -6.65 2.48
C TYR A 30 8.78 -6.15 1.05
N CYS A 31 9.77 -5.41 0.56
CA CYS A 31 9.82 -4.98 -0.83
C CYS A 31 10.19 -6.17 -1.73
N PRO A 32 9.35 -6.58 -2.70
CA PRO A 32 9.66 -7.68 -3.60
C PRO A 32 10.76 -7.34 -4.60
N SER A 33 11.05 -6.05 -4.82
CA SER A 33 12.09 -5.60 -5.75
C SER A 33 13.50 -5.67 -5.16
N CYS A 34 13.69 -5.25 -3.90
CA CYS A 34 15.02 -5.21 -3.28
C CYS A 34 15.15 -6.06 -2.01
N GLY A 35 14.07 -6.72 -1.56
CA GLY A 35 14.02 -7.49 -0.32
C GLY A 35 13.99 -6.66 0.97
N HIS A 36 14.05 -5.33 0.88
CA HIS A 36 14.10 -4.46 2.06
C HIS A 36 12.79 -4.52 2.87
N PRO A 37 12.84 -4.76 4.19
CA PRO A 37 11.64 -4.79 5.04
C PRO A 37 10.98 -3.41 5.12
N ARG A 38 9.66 -3.37 5.28
CA ARG A 38 8.95 -2.10 5.50
C ARG A 38 9.45 -1.43 6.80
N CYS A 39 9.99 -0.22 6.69
CA CYS A 39 10.53 0.54 7.82
C CYS A 39 9.78 1.87 8.02
N VAL A 40 10.13 2.62 9.07
CA VAL A 40 9.49 3.91 9.40
C VAL A 40 9.73 5.00 8.35
N TYR A 41 10.81 4.85 7.56
CA TYR A 41 11.17 5.78 6.49
C TYR A 41 10.39 5.51 5.18
N CYS A 42 9.74 4.35 5.06
CA CYS A 42 8.92 4.04 3.89
C CYS A 42 7.69 4.96 3.82
N THR A 43 7.35 5.44 2.63
CA THR A 43 6.19 6.33 2.45
C THR A 43 4.91 5.51 2.50
N VAL A 44 3.98 5.82 3.40
CA VAL A 44 2.68 5.14 3.52
C VAL A 44 1.58 6.10 3.11
N THR A 45 0.68 5.66 2.21
CA THR A 45 -0.45 6.46 1.75
C THR A 45 -1.72 5.62 1.70
N THR A 46 -2.88 6.25 1.83
CA THR A 46 -4.18 5.58 1.74
C THR A 46 -4.89 6.02 0.47
N ILE A 47 -5.06 5.09 -0.47
CA ILE A 47 -5.78 5.32 -1.72
C ILE A 47 -7.25 5.02 -1.46
N LYS A 48 -8.09 6.05 -1.61
CA LYS A 48 -9.55 5.90 -1.54
C LYS A 48 -10.09 5.75 -2.96
N SER A 49 -10.55 4.55 -3.31
CA SER A 49 -11.27 4.35 -4.56
C SER A 49 -12.66 4.97 -4.45
N ARG A 50 -12.86 6.13 -5.08
CA ARG A 50 -14.15 6.80 -5.17
C ARG A 50 -14.90 6.23 -6.37
N GLY A 51 -15.82 5.30 -6.10
CA GLY A 51 -16.83 4.85 -7.07
C GLY A 51 -17.92 5.89 -7.24
#